data_AF-A0A929DP79-F1
#
_entry.id   AF-A0A929DP79-F1
#
_cell.length_a   1.000
_cell.length_b   1.000
_cell.length_c   1.000
_cell.angle_alpha   90.00
_cell.angle_beta   90.00
_cell.angle_gamma   90.00
#
_symmetry.space_group_name_H-M   'P 1'
#
loop_
_entity.id
_entity.type
_entity.pdbx_description
1 polymer ?
#
loop_
_entity_poly.entity_id
_entity_poly.type
_entity_poly.pdbx_seq_one_letter_code
_entity_poly.pdbx_strand_id
1 'polypeptide(L)' 'MCLATVYLTSTSYNELFLESVASLEMLGNKLILTTIFGETKEVEASIKKIDFRDSNIILLKNTETTALA' A
#
# COMPACT_ATOMS: atom_id res chain seq x y z
N MET A 1 15.67 -12.68 2.88
CA MET A 1 15.14 -11.29 2.81
C MET A 1 13.64 -11.41 2.56
N CYS A 2 12.80 -10.82 3.40
CA CYS A 2 11.34 -10.89 3.26
C CYS A 2 10.89 -9.61 2.57
N LEU A 3 10.34 -9.73 1.36
CA LEU A 3 9.89 -8.61 0.54
C LEU A 3 8.40 -8.75 0.31
N ALA A 4 7.68 -7.65 0.39
CA ALA A 4 6.24 -7.68 0.25
C ALA A 4 5.78 -7.31 -1.17
N THR A 5 4.72 -7.95 -1.62
CA THR A 5 3.87 -7.43 -2.71
C THR A 5 2.71 -6.65 -2.12
N VAL A 6 2.53 -5.43 -2.59
CA VAL A 6 1.53 -4.49 -2.08
C VAL A 6 0.40 -4.33 -3.07
N TYR A 7 -0.83 -4.45 -2.56
CA TYR A 7 -2.06 -4.30 -3.33
C TYR A 7 -2.90 -3.15 -2.81
N LEU A 8 -3.57 -2.42 -3.71
CA LEU A 8 -4.61 -1.45 -3.36
C LEU A 8 -5.99 -2.07 -3.56
N THR A 9 -6.92 -1.79 -2.65
CA THR A 9 -8.32 -2.21 -2.76
C THR A 9 -9.26 -1.03 -2.55
N SER A 10 -10.30 -0.94 -3.39
CA SER A 10 -11.29 0.16 -3.37
C SER A 10 -12.70 -0.30 -3.02
N THR A 11 -13.08 -1.55 -3.32
CA THR A 11 -14.45 -2.06 -3.10
C THR A 11 -14.55 -3.58 -3.19
N SER A 12 -13.96 -4.21 -4.20
CA SER A 12 -14.15 -5.66 -4.44
C SER A 12 -12.95 -6.43 -5.00
N TYR A 13 -11.90 -5.75 -5.47
CA TYR A 13 -10.71 -6.39 -6.01
C TYR A 13 -9.43 -5.77 -5.45
N ASN A 14 -8.36 -6.56 -5.48
CA ASN A 14 -7.01 -6.13 -5.15
C ASN A 14 -6.28 -5.82 -6.46
N GLU A 15 -5.82 -4.60 -6.63
CA GLU A 15 -4.98 -4.17 -7.74
C GLU A 15 -3.52 -4.22 -7.30
N LEU A 16 -2.63 -4.78 -8.13
CA LEU A 16 -1.20 -4.76 -7.87
C LEU A 16 -0.70 -3.31 -7.86
N PHE A 17 -0.11 -2.87 -6.75
CA PHE A 17 0.39 -1.51 -6.61
C PHE A 17 1.92 -1.43 -6.73
N LEU A 18 2.62 -2.30 -6.00
CA LEU A 18 4.09 -2.34 -5.99
C LEU A 18 4.61 -3.71 -5.57
N GLU A 19 5.66 -4.19 -6.24
CA GLU A 19 6.35 -5.44 -5.92
C GLU A 19 7.71 -5.18 -5.28
N SER A 20 8.29 -6.22 -4.67
CA SER A 20 9.63 -6.17 -4.09
C SER A 20 9.82 -5.07 -3.05
N VAL A 21 8.77 -4.77 -2.27
CA VAL A 21 8.79 -3.74 -1.23
C VAL A 21 9.64 -4.20 -0.06
N ALA A 22 10.65 -3.39 0.26
CA ALA A 22 11.61 -3.61 1.34
C ALA A 22 11.26 -2.85 2.62
N SER A 23 10.62 -1.68 2.50
CA SER A 23 10.12 -0.91 3.64
C SER A 23 8.80 -0.21 3.33
N LEU A 24 8.03 0.03 4.39
CA LEU A 24 6.84 0.85 4.40
C LEU A 24 6.90 1.77 5.61
N GLU A 25 6.76 3.06 5.40
CA GLU A 25 6.76 4.10 6.43
C GLU A 25 5.43 4.86 6.42
N MET A 26 4.97 5.27 7.60
CA MET A 26 3.76 6.07 7.77
C MET A 26 4.15 7.52 8.06
N LEU A 27 3.76 8.44 7.18
CA LEU A 27 3.95 9.88 7.34
C LEU A 27 2.59 10.58 7.28
N GLY A 28 2.00 10.84 8.45
CA GLY A 28 0.67 11.42 8.53
C GLY A 28 -0.39 10.51 7.91
N ASN A 29 -1.05 10.97 6.85
CA ASN A 29 -2.06 10.22 6.08
C ASN A 29 -1.48 9.44 4.89
N LYS A 30 -0.16 9.49 4.68
CA LYS A 30 0.52 8.87 3.56
C LYS A 30 1.35 7.67 3.99
N LEU A 31 1.44 6.70 3.09
CA LEU A 31 2.36 5.59 3.16
C LEU A 31 3.47 5.82 2.14
N ILE A 32 4.73 5.71 2.58
CA ILE A 32 5.91 5.70 1.72
C ILE A 32 6.40 4.26 1.61
N LEU A 33 6.47 3.75 0.38
CA LEU A 33 6.89 2.38 0.10
C LEU A 33 8.17 2.39 -0.72
N THR A 34 9.20 1.71 -0.24
CA THR A 34 10.51 1.66 -0.90
C THR A 34 10.83 0.23 -1.31
N THR A 35 11.18 0.02 -2.57
CA THR A 35 11.58 -1.30 -3.10
C THR A 35 13.02 -1.63 -2.77
N ILE A 36 13.42 -2.89 -2.92
CA ILE A 36 14.83 -3.30 -2.80
C ILE A 36 15.77 -2.60 -3.79
N PHE A 37 15.22 -2.02 -4.86
CA PHE A 37 15.99 -1.32 -5.88
C PHE A 37 16.11 0.19 -5.58
N GLY A 38 15.53 0.66 -4.47
CA GLY A 38 15.53 2.07 -4.07
C GLY A 38 14.43 2.92 -4.71
N GLU A 39 13.54 2.33 -5.52
CA GLU A 39 12.35 3.05 -6.00
C GLU A 39 11.40 3.34 -4.83
N THR A 40 10.91 4.57 -4.74
CA THR A 40 9.98 5.00 -3.70
C THR A 40 8.64 5.45 -4.30
N LYS A 41 7.52 4.99 -3.75
CA LYS A 41 6.17 5.47 -4.08
C LYS A 41 5.43 5.96 -2.84
N GLU A 42 4.69 7.05 -2.99
CA GLU A 42 3.76 7.55 -1.99
C GLU A 42 2.32 7.15 -2.34
N VAL A 43 1.52 6.83 -1.32
CA VAL A 43 0.08 6.60 -1.48
C VAL A 43 -0.70 7.06 -0.25
N GLU A 44 -1.83 7.74 -0.46
CA GLU A 44 -2.81 8.00 0.58
C GLU A 44 -3.76 6.81 0.73
N ALA A 45 -3.43 5.94 1.68
CA ALA A 45 -4.17 4.72 1.97
C ALA A 45 -3.96 4.31 3.42
N SER A 46 -4.82 3.41 3.90
CA SER A 46 -4.67 2.77 5.19
C SER A 46 -4.30 1.30 5.02
N ILE A 47 -3.50 0.75 5.95
CA ILE A 47 -3.17 -0.67 5.94
C ILE A 47 -4.40 -1.47 6.38
N LYS A 48 -4.91 -2.34 5.50
CA LYS A 48 -6.04 -3.23 5.78
C LYS A 48 -5.61 -4.58 6.33
N LYS A 49 -4.55 -5.18 5.78
CA LYS A 49 -4.02 -6.49 6.18
C LYS A 49 -2.53 -6.56 5.86
N ILE A 50 -1.77 -7.21 6.75
CA ILE A 50 -0.42 -7.69 6.48
C ILE A 50 -0.44 -9.22 6.61
N ASP A 51 -0.01 -9.91 5.56
CA ASP A 51 0.15 -11.36 5.54
C ASP A 51 1.63 -11.72 5.41
N PHE A 52 2.23 -12.16 6.50
CA PHE A 52 3.65 -12.54 6.52
C PHE A 52 3.91 -13.89 5.85
N ARG A 53 2.90 -14.77 5.76
CA ARG A 53 3.07 -16.08 5.11
C ARG A 53 3.22 -15.91 3.61
N ASP A 54 2.32 -15.12 3.02
CA ASP A 54 2.30 -14.87 1.58
C ASP A 54 3.09 -13.61 1.18
N SER A 55 3.72 -12.96 2.16
CA SER A 55 4.50 -11.73 1.99
C SER A 55 3.73 -10.67 1.20
N ASN A 56 2.51 -10.36 1.63
CA ASN A 56 1.69 -9.34 1.00
C ASN A 56 1.09 -8.34 1.99
N ILE A 57 0.85 -7.14 1.49
CA ILE A 57 0.19 -6.06 2.22
C ILE A 57 -0.98 -5.58 1.39
N ILE A 58 -2.16 -5.51 2.00
CA ILE A 58 -3.37 -4.96 1.37
C ILE A 58 -3.60 -3.58 1.95
N LEU A 59 -3.66 -2.58 1.08
CA LEU A 59 -3.96 -1.19 1.38
C LEU A 59 -5.39 -0.86 0.95
N LEU A 60 -6.14 -0.22 1.84
CA LEU A 60 -7.45 0.34 1.53
C LEU A 60 -7.27 1.77 1.03
N LYS A 61 -7.69 2.05 -0.21
CA LYS A 61 -7.63 3.39 -0.76
C LYS A 61 -8.60 4.28 0.03
N ASN A 62 -8.09 5.40 0.54
CA ASN A 62 -8.96 6.38 1.17
C ASN A 62 -9.70 7.09 0.03
N THR A 63 -10.98 6.79 -0.18
CA THR A 63 -11.82 7.60 -1.07
C THR A 63 -11.94 8.96 -0.43
N GLU A 64 -11.37 9.99 -1.06
CA GLU A 64 -11.80 11.36 -0.78
C GLU A 64 -13.32 11.39 -0.94
N THR A 65 -14.02 11.63 0.15
CA THR A 65 -15.39 12.12 0.07
C THR A 65 -15.29 13.56 -0.43
N THR A 66 -15.19 13.75 -1.74
CA THR A 66 -15.67 14.98 -2.36
C THR A 66 -17.20 14.89 -2.37
N ALA A 67 -17.80 15.06 -1.19
CA ALA A 67 -19.21 15.34 -1.08
C ALA A 67 -19.42 16.80 -1.49
N LEU A 68 -20.18 16.97 -2.59
CA LEU A 68 -21.09 18.07 -2.88
C LEU A 68 -20.59 19.50 -2.59
N ALA A 69 -20.21 20.21 -3.66
CA ALA A 69 -20.49 21.63 -3.83
C ALA A 69 -21.06 21.86 -5.22
#